data_AF-A6DK01-F1
#
_entry.id   AF-A6DK01-F1
#
_cell.length_a   1.000
_cell.length_b   1.000
_cell.length_c   1.000
_cell.angle_alpha   90.00
_cell.angle_beta   90.00
_cell.angle_gamma   90.00
#
_symmetry.space_group_name_H-M   'P 1'
#
loop_
_entity.id
_entity.type
_entity.pdbx_description
1 polymer ?
#
loop_
_entity_poly.entity_id
_entity_poly.type
_entity_poly.pdbx_seq_one_letter_code
_entity_poly.pdbx_strand_id
1 'polypeptide(L)'
;MDNTDENKLSEEKTADGIVPEKFNEVELDELVYGERKKNPMDGVTLKIMLINLEEYYGWEGLGERIEIRCFNHDPSMKSSLKFLRKNEWARKKVEKLYEITFL
;
A
#
# COMPACT_ATOMS: atom_id res chain seq x y z
N MET A 1 -45.37 26.98 -44.84
CA MET A 1 -44.28 26.00 -44.65
C MET A 1 -44.31 25.66 -43.17
N ASP A 2 -45.33 24.96 -42.71
CA ASP A 2 -45.65 23.53 -42.95
C ASP A 2 -44.84 22.65 -41.98
N ASN A 3 -45.56 22.19 -40.96
CA ASN A 3 -45.54 20.92 -40.19
C ASN A 3 -44.16 20.26 -39.93
N THR A 4 -43.96 19.59 -38.79
CA THR A 4 -44.72 18.38 -38.42
C THR A 4 -44.42 18.03 -36.97
N ASP A 5 -45.49 17.79 -36.22
CA ASP A 5 -45.54 16.95 -35.02
C ASP A 5 -44.69 15.70 -35.21
N GLU A 6 -43.83 15.31 -34.26
CA GLU A 6 -43.73 13.88 -33.89
C GLU A 6 -43.31 13.77 -32.42
N ASN A 7 -44.32 13.61 -31.58
CA ASN A 7 -44.24 12.74 -30.42
C ASN A 7 -43.80 11.34 -30.90
N LYS A 8 -42.68 10.82 -30.41
CA LYS A 8 -42.50 9.36 -30.31
C LYS A 8 -41.73 8.96 -29.07
N LEU A 9 -42.51 8.67 -28.05
CA LEU A 9 -42.24 7.65 -27.05
C LEU A 9 -41.71 6.36 -27.73
N SER A 10 -40.52 5.92 -27.33
CA SER A 10 -40.18 4.50 -27.36
C SER A 10 -39.50 4.17 -26.03
N GLU A 11 -40.34 3.68 -25.12
CA GLU A 11 -39.93 2.84 -24.02
C GLU A 11 -39.09 1.68 -24.57
N GLU A 12 -37.88 1.48 -24.05
CA GLU A 12 -37.35 0.13 -23.92
C GLU A 12 -36.68 0.01 -22.55
N LYS A 13 -37.34 -0.76 -21.70
CA LYS A 13 -36.92 -1.09 -20.34
C LYS A 13 -35.86 -2.18 -20.45
N THR A 14 -34.72 -2.02 -19.78
CA THR A 14 -33.96 -3.17 -19.25
C THR A 14 -33.49 -2.80 -17.84
N ALA A 15 -33.64 -3.77 -16.97
CA ALA A 15 -33.73 -3.66 -15.52
C ALA A 15 -32.38 -3.44 -14.83
N ASP A 16 -32.48 -3.04 -13.56
CA ASP A 16 -31.45 -3.05 -12.53
C ASP A 16 -30.32 -2.01 -12.64
N GLY A 17 -30.57 -0.85 -12.04
CA GLY A 17 -29.60 -0.33 -11.07
C GLY A 17 -28.68 0.82 -11.50
N ILE A 18 -29.28 1.91 -12.00
CA ILE A 18 -28.89 3.32 -11.70
C ILE A 18 -27.38 3.62 -11.73
N VAL A 19 -26.84 3.85 -12.93
CA VAL A 19 -25.81 4.88 -13.11
C VAL A 19 -26.54 6.20 -13.41
N PRO A 20 -26.52 7.20 -12.51
CA PRO A 20 -27.12 8.49 -12.79
C PRO A 20 -26.43 9.15 -13.99
N GLU A 21 -27.20 9.44 -15.03
CA GLU A 21 -26.75 9.88 -16.36
C GLU A 21 -26.30 11.36 -16.43
N LYS A 22 -25.94 11.96 -15.30
CA LYS A 22 -25.38 13.33 -15.24
C LYS A 22 -24.39 13.48 -14.08
N PHE A 23 -23.32 12.71 -14.11
CA PHE A 23 -22.09 13.11 -13.43
C PHE A 23 -21.29 13.95 -14.41
N ASN A 24 -21.04 15.19 -14.03
CA ASN A 24 -20.24 16.12 -14.82
C ASN A 24 -18.88 15.46 -15.11
N GLU A 25 -18.46 15.44 -16.38
CA GLU A 25 -17.17 14.88 -16.84
C GLU A 25 -15.94 15.51 -16.16
N VAL A 26 -16.13 16.60 -15.41
CA VAL A 26 -15.09 17.27 -14.62
C VAL A 26 -14.80 16.59 -13.27
N GLU A 27 -15.69 15.72 -12.77
CA GLU A 27 -15.54 15.07 -11.44
C GLU A 27 -14.74 13.75 -11.50
N LEU A 28 -14.47 13.23 -12.70
CA LEU A 28 -13.76 11.96 -12.92
C LEU A 28 -12.23 12.08 -13.00
N ASP A 29 -11.68 13.29 -13.14
CA ASP A 29 -10.22 13.50 -13.21
C ASP A 29 -9.60 13.75 -11.81
N GLU A 30 -10.35 14.38 -10.89
CA GLU A 30 -9.88 14.70 -9.54
C GLU A 30 -9.86 13.50 -8.59
N LEU A 31 -10.63 12.45 -8.89
CA LEU A 31 -10.61 11.17 -8.15
C LEU A 31 -9.58 10.16 -8.70
N VAL A 32 -8.91 10.48 -9.82
CA VAL A 32 -7.87 9.65 -10.43
C VAL A 32 -6.47 10.30 -10.36
N TYR A 33 -6.37 11.64 -10.28
CA TYR A 33 -5.07 12.36 -10.22
C TYR A 33 -4.80 13.13 -8.92
N GLY A 34 -5.31 12.65 -7.78
CA GLY A 34 -4.67 12.98 -6.51
C GLY A 34 -3.26 12.42 -6.52
N GLU A 35 -2.23 13.27 -6.42
CA GLU A 35 -0.87 12.83 -6.12
C GLU A 35 -0.98 11.83 -4.97
N ARG A 36 -0.85 10.52 -5.27
CA ARG A 36 -0.64 9.55 -4.22
C ARG A 36 0.66 10.02 -3.60
N LYS A 37 0.60 10.73 -2.48
CA LYS A 37 1.75 11.03 -1.62
C LYS A 37 2.48 9.72 -1.57
N LYS A 38 3.58 9.61 -2.33
CA LYS A 38 4.35 8.36 -2.39
C LYS A 38 4.65 8.09 -0.94
N ASN A 39 4.09 7.01 -0.41
CA ASN A 39 4.38 6.68 0.97
C ASN A 39 5.91 6.62 1.03
N PRO A 40 6.59 7.22 2.03
CA PRO A 40 8.05 7.24 2.07
C PRO A 40 8.67 5.82 2.02
N MET A 41 7.85 4.81 2.30
CA MET A 41 8.13 3.37 2.22
C MET A 41 7.89 2.73 0.84
N ASP A 42 7.24 3.40 -0.12
CA ASP A 42 6.96 2.84 -1.45
C ASP A 42 8.28 2.52 -2.17
N GLY A 43 8.63 1.24 -2.23
CA GLY A 43 9.85 0.72 -2.84
C GLY A 43 10.93 0.25 -1.85
N VAL A 44 10.79 0.51 -0.55
CA VAL A 44 11.71 -0.03 0.45
C VAL A 44 11.33 -1.47 0.78
N THR A 45 12.18 -2.41 0.39
CA THR A 45 11.95 -3.83 0.68
C THR A 45 12.37 -4.19 2.10
N LEU A 46 11.75 -5.22 2.69
CA LEU A 46 12.17 -5.78 3.98
C LEU A 46 13.67 -6.12 4.05
N LYS A 47 14.27 -6.51 2.91
CA LYS A 47 15.71 -6.75 2.82
C LYS A 47 16.49 -5.46 3.06
N ILE A 48 16.12 -4.38 2.37
CA ILE A 48 16.78 -3.08 2.51
C ILE A 48 16.62 -2.56 3.93
N MET A 49 15.42 -2.64 4.50
CA MET A 49 15.18 -2.21 5.88
C MET A 49 16.09 -2.92 6.87
N LEU A 50 16.20 -4.25 6.74
CA LEU A 50 17.04 -5.04 7.64
C LEU A 50 18.53 -4.74 7.48
N ILE A 51 19.02 -4.54 6.24
CA ILE A 51 20.41 -4.14 5.99
C ILE A 51 20.70 -2.81 6.69
N ASN A 52 19.88 -1.79 6.44
CA ASN A 52 20.11 -0.46 7.01
C ASN A 52 20.07 -0.48 8.54
N LEU A 53 19.15 -1.25 9.13
CA LEU A 53 19.06 -1.38 10.58
C LEU A 53 20.24 -2.16 11.18
N GLU A 54 20.73 -3.19 10.51
CA GLU A 54 21.94 -3.90 10.93
C GLU A 54 23.16 -2.99 10.83
N GLU A 55 23.33 -2.24 9.74
CA GLU A 55 24.43 -1.30 9.57
C GLU A 55 24.41 -0.19 10.64
N TYR A 56 23.21 0.22 11.08
CA TYR A 56 23.05 1.29 12.06
C TYR A 56 23.17 0.81 13.53
N TYR A 57 22.51 -0.30 13.89
CA TYR A 57 22.47 -0.79 15.28
C TYR A 57 23.38 -2.00 15.56
N GLY A 58 23.81 -2.71 14.52
CA GLY A 58 24.37 -4.05 14.66
C GLY A 58 23.33 -5.10 15.10
N TRP A 59 23.73 -6.36 15.08
CA TRP A 59 22.86 -7.46 15.50
C TRP A 59 22.50 -7.44 16.98
N GLU A 60 23.43 -7.03 17.84
CA GLU A 60 23.20 -6.91 19.28
C GLU A 60 22.13 -5.85 19.57
N GLY A 61 22.25 -4.64 19.00
CA GLY A 61 21.26 -3.59 19.17
C GLY A 61 19.90 -3.93 18.55
N LEU A 62 19.87 -4.71 17.46
CA LEU A 62 18.63 -5.27 16.93
C LEU A 62 17.99 -6.28 17.89
N GLY A 63 18.80 -7.13 18.52
CA GLY A 63 18.36 -8.14 19.48
C GLY A 63 17.77 -7.55 20.77
N GLU A 64 18.32 -6.43 21.23
CA GLU A 64 17.80 -5.65 22.38
C GLU A 64 16.43 -5.04 22.09
N ARG A 65 16.23 -4.54 20.86
CA ARG A 65 14.99 -3.84 20.45
C ARG A 65 13.90 -4.81 20.00
N ILE A 66 14.30 -5.89 19.36
CA ILE A 66 13.44 -6.91 18.79
C ILE A 66 13.94 -8.26 19.30
N GLU A 67 13.38 -8.67 20.43
CA GLU A 67 13.72 -9.93 21.10
C GLU A 67 13.27 -11.14 20.26
N ILE A 68 14.07 -11.49 19.26
CA ILE A 68 13.91 -12.67 18.42
C ILE A 68 15.22 -13.45 18.34
N ARG A 69 15.09 -14.78 18.37
CA ARG A 69 16.24 -15.68 18.44
C ARG A 69 17.23 -15.48 17.28
N CYS A 70 16.77 -15.17 16.07
CA CYS A 70 17.65 -15.01 14.92
C CYS A 70 18.48 -13.71 14.93
N PHE A 71 18.23 -12.78 15.84
CA PHE A 71 19.11 -11.62 16.07
C PHE A 71 20.11 -11.88 17.20
N ASN A 72 19.71 -12.67 18.20
CA ASN A 72 20.54 -12.96 19.39
C ASN A 72 21.46 -14.18 19.25
N HIS A 73 21.17 -15.09 18.31
CA HIS A 73 21.90 -16.36 18.20
C HIS A 73 22.23 -16.69 16.75
N ASP A 74 23.54 -16.65 16.42
CA ASP A 74 24.08 -16.82 15.07
C ASP A 74 23.36 -15.93 14.04
N PRO A 75 23.40 -14.60 14.24
CA PRO A 75 22.66 -13.69 13.40
C PRO A 75 23.20 -13.71 11.97
N SER A 76 22.28 -13.83 11.01
CA SER A 76 22.63 -13.71 9.59
C SER A 76 21.49 -13.10 8.80
N MET A 77 21.81 -12.38 7.74
CA MET A 77 20.81 -11.80 6.84
C MET A 77 19.87 -12.86 6.26
N LYS A 78 20.40 -14.04 5.90
CA LYS A 78 19.62 -15.10 5.26
C LYS A 78 18.64 -15.77 6.24
N SER A 79 19.09 -16.09 7.46
CA SER A 79 18.24 -16.70 8.49
C SER A 79 17.16 -15.72 8.97
N SER A 80 17.55 -14.46 9.21
CA SER A 80 16.66 -13.38 9.61
C SER A 80 15.57 -13.10 8.56
N LEU A 81 15.93 -12.91 7.29
CA LEU A 81 14.91 -12.68 6.25
C LEU A 81 13.98 -13.88 6.06
N LYS A 82 14.49 -15.11 6.16
CA LYS A 82 13.65 -16.31 6.11
C LYS A 82 12.65 -16.33 7.28
N PHE A 83 13.10 -15.94 8.47
CA PHE A 83 12.26 -15.86 9.67
C PHE A 83 11.20 -14.76 9.55
N LEU A 84 11.59 -13.54 9.18
CA LEU A 84 10.70 -12.37 9.03
C LEU A 84 9.68 -12.53 7.88
N ARG A 85 10.01 -13.33 6.87
CA ARG A 85 9.05 -13.70 5.81
C ARG A 85 7.93 -14.60 6.32
N LYS A 86 8.23 -15.49 7.27
CA LYS A 86 7.27 -16.42 7.86
C LYS A 86 6.51 -15.85 9.05
N ASN A 87 7.11 -14.91 9.77
CA ASN A 87 6.56 -14.34 11.00
C ASN A 87 6.20 -12.87 10.79
N GLU A 88 4.93 -12.62 10.46
CA GLU A 88 4.45 -11.27 10.16
C GLU A 88 4.60 -10.31 11.34
N TRP A 89 4.32 -10.75 12.57
CA TRP A 89 4.46 -9.91 13.76
C TRP A 89 5.91 -9.40 13.95
N ALA A 90 6.92 -10.23 13.64
CA ALA A 90 8.32 -9.86 13.76
C ALA A 90 8.71 -8.89 12.63
N ARG A 91 8.19 -9.11 11.43
CA ARG A 91 8.34 -8.17 10.31
C ARG A 91 7.81 -6.79 10.64
N LYS A 92 6.60 -6.71 11.20
CA LYS A 92 5.98 -5.43 11.62
C LYS A 92 6.83 -4.70 12.65
N LYS A 93 7.50 -5.41 13.57
CA LYS A 93 8.46 -4.80 14.51
C LYS A 93 9.68 -4.20 13.79
N VAL A 94 10.23 -4.89 12.79
CA VAL A 94 11.35 -4.39 11.98
C VAL A 94 10.93 -3.17 11.16
N GLU A 95 9.77 -3.22 10.50
CA GLU A 95 9.20 -2.09 9.76
C GLU A 95 8.99 -0.89 10.69
N LYS A 96 8.43 -1.12 11.89
CA LYS A 96 8.22 -0.05 12.87
C LYS A 96 9.53 0.55 13.38
N LEU A 97 10.54 -0.29 13.64
CA LEU A 97 11.86 0.18 14.04
C LEU A 97 12.52 1.00 12.93
N TYR A 98 12.35 0.59 11.67
CA TYR A 98 12.84 1.33 10.51
C TYR A 98 12.17 2.71 10.40
N GLU A 99 10.85 2.79 10.54
CA GLU A 99 10.12 4.07 10.60
C GLU A 99 10.71 4.99 11.67
N ILE A 100 10.87 4.51 12.90
CA ILE A 100 11.35 5.33 14.02
C ILE A 100 12.81 5.78 13.84
N THR A 101 13.61 5.02 13.07
CA THR A 101 15.04 5.27 12.93
C THR A 101 15.38 6.17 11.75
N PHE A 102 14.65 6.04 10.63
CA PHE A 102 15.02 6.66 9.35
C PHE A 102 13.96 7.60 8.76
N LEU A 103 12.77 7.70 9.36
CA LEU A 103 11.67 8.59 8.92
C LEU A 103 11.28 9.56 10.03
#